data_AF-A0A453H0G2-F1
#
_entry.id   AF-A0A453H0G2-F1
#
_cell.length_a   1.000
_cell.length_b   1.000
_cell.length_c   1.000
_cell.angle_alpha   90.00
_cell.angle_beta   90.00
_cell.angle_gamma   90.00
#
_symmetry.space_group_name_H-M   'P 1'
#
loop_
_entity.id
_entity.type
_entity.pdbx_description
1 polymer ?
#
loop_
_entity_poly.entity_id
_entity_poly.type
_entity_poly.pdbx_seq_one_letter_code
_entity_poly.pdbx_strand_id
1 'polypeptide(L)'
;MLCCREAINMMWNQPRGGHIFNIDGAGSDGRPTPRFAAYGATKRSVVHLTKSLQAELQMNEVNNVVVHNLSPGMVTTDLLMSGATTKQAKFFINILAETPDVVADYLVPNIREIPTNQSMKPTYIRFLTGLKAYSRIFSRIAFGARRNKYVAED
;
A
#
# COMPACT_ATOMS: atom_id res chain seq x y z
N MET A 1 -12.31 -11.38 1.93
CA MET A 1 -13.41 -10.82 2.75
C MET A 1 -13.47 -11.43 4.14
N LEU A 2 -13.24 -12.75 4.29
CA LEU A 2 -13.34 -13.47 5.57
C LEU A 2 -12.53 -12.81 6.71
N CYS A 3 -11.27 -12.44 6.47
CA CYS A 3 -10.45 -11.83 7.54
C CYS A 3 -11.01 -10.49 8.06
N CYS A 4 -11.46 -9.59 7.18
CA CYS A 4 -12.02 -8.31 7.60
C CYS A 4 -13.34 -8.52 8.36
N ARG A 5 -14.20 -9.44 7.89
CA ARG A 5 -15.45 -9.79 8.57
C ARG A 5 -15.20 -10.26 10.00
N GLU A 6 -14.31 -11.24 10.18
CA GLU A 6 -14.01 -11.76 11.52
C GLU A 6 -13.33 -10.73 12.41
N ALA A 7 -12.43 -9.91 11.86
CA ALA A 7 -11.82 -8.82 12.60
C ALA A 7 -12.86 -7.79 13.07
N ILE A 8 -13.80 -7.40 12.21
CA ILE A 8 -14.88 -6.47 12.57
C ILE A 8 -15.76 -7.05 13.69
N ASN A 9 -16.20 -8.31 13.54
CA ASN A 9 -17.02 -8.99 14.54
C ASN A 9 -16.33 -9.05 15.91
N MET A 10 -15.01 -9.28 15.93
CA MET A 10 -14.22 -9.29 17.14
C MET A 10 -14.05 -7.89 17.73
N MET A 11 -13.67 -6.91 16.91
CA MET A 11 -13.32 -5.55 17.35
C MET A 11 -14.53 -4.74 17.81
N TRP A 12 -15.70 -4.91 17.18
CA TRP A 12 -16.91 -4.17 17.53
C TRP A 12 -17.32 -4.38 18.99
N ASN A 13 -17.11 -5.59 19.52
CA ASN A 13 -17.43 -5.95 20.90
C ASN A 13 -16.37 -5.49 21.92
N GLN A 14 -15.25 -4.91 21.48
CA GLN A 14 -14.19 -4.45 22.38
C GLN A 14 -14.46 -3.01 22.85
N PRO A 15 -14.18 -2.68 24.13
CA PRO A 15 -14.39 -1.31 24.65
C PRO A 15 -13.64 -0.22 23.88
N ARG A 16 -12.50 -0.57 23.27
CA ARG A 16 -11.65 0.35 22.51
C ARG A 16 -11.92 0.32 21.00
N GLY A 17 -12.83 -0.55 20.54
CA GLY A 17 -13.06 -0.77 19.12
C GLY A 17 -11.82 -1.30 18.40
N GLY A 18 -11.62 -0.92 17.14
CA GLY A 18 -10.44 -1.36 16.39
C GLY A 18 -10.19 -0.68 15.06
N HIS A 19 -8.97 -0.87 14.56
CA HIS A 19 -8.53 -0.34 13.28
C HIS A 19 -8.01 -1.47 12.40
N ILE A 20 -8.53 -1.56 11.17
CA ILE A 20 -8.12 -2.55 10.18
C ILE A 20 -7.36 -1.84 9.06
N PHE A 21 -6.13 -2.27 8.78
CA PHE A 21 -5.29 -1.67 7.73
C PHE A 21 -5.13 -2.64 6.56
N ASN A 22 -5.83 -2.38 5.46
CA ASN A 22 -5.72 -3.18 4.24
C ASN A 22 -4.57 -2.68 3.37
N ILE A 23 -3.69 -3.61 2.95
CA ILE A 23 -2.50 -3.30 2.16
C ILE A 23 -2.77 -3.47 0.66
N ASP A 24 -2.71 -2.37 -0.07
CA ASP A 24 -2.80 -2.37 -1.53
C ASP A 24 -1.42 -2.56 -2.20
N GLY A 25 -1.37 -2.39 -3.53
CA GLY A 25 -0.14 -2.47 -4.31
C GLY A 25 -0.34 -1.95 -5.73
N ALA A 26 0.57 -2.29 -6.64
CA ALA A 26 0.46 -1.90 -8.05
C ALA A 26 -0.90 -2.31 -8.65
N GLY A 27 -1.50 -1.41 -9.44
CA GLY A 27 -2.85 -1.57 -10.02
C GLY A 27 -4.00 -1.11 -9.13
N SER A 28 -3.75 -0.75 -7.86
CA SER A 28 -4.77 -0.26 -6.93
C SER A 28 -5.46 1.03 -7.38
N ASP A 29 -4.77 1.86 -8.16
CA ASP A 29 -5.29 3.08 -8.78
C ASP A 29 -6.11 2.82 -10.05
N GLY A 30 -6.16 1.57 -10.53
CA GLY A 30 -6.87 1.16 -11.74
C GLY A 30 -6.00 1.25 -12.99
N ARG A 31 -4.71 1.58 -12.87
CA ARG A 31 -3.79 1.55 -14.00
C ARG A 31 -3.50 0.09 -14.40
N PRO A 32 -3.33 -0.18 -15.71
CA PRO A 32 -3.00 -1.51 -16.18
C PRO A 32 -1.64 -1.95 -15.61
N THR A 33 -1.53 -3.25 -15.32
CA THR A 33 -0.32 -3.90 -14.84
C THR A 33 0.08 -5.00 -15.82
N PRO A 34 0.69 -4.66 -16.98
CA PRO A 34 1.11 -5.65 -17.95
C PRO A 34 1.97 -6.73 -17.28
N ARG A 35 1.73 -8.01 -17.63
CA ARG A 35 2.37 -9.20 -17.05
C ARG A 35 1.98 -9.53 -15.59
N PHE A 36 1.22 -8.66 -14.93
CA PHE A 36 0.73 -8.83 -13.55
C PHE A 36 -0.78 -8.53 -13.43
N ALA A 37 -1.55 -8.71 -14.51
CA ALA A 37 -2.95 -8.27 -14.57
C ALA A 37 -3.83 -8.86 -13.46
N ALA A 38 -3.67 -10.16 -13.16
CA ALA A 38 -4.39 -10.80 -12.05
C ALA A 38 -4.02 -10.17 -10.70
N TYR A 39 -2.72 -9.97 -10.44
CA TYR A 39 -2.25 -9.27 -9.24
C TYR A 39 -2.84 -7.85 -9.15
N GLY A 40 -2.75 -7.06 -10.21
CA GLY A 40 -3.30 -5.70 -10.23
C GLY A 40 -4.81 -5.66 -10.02
N ALA A 41 -5.55 -6.61 -10.61
CA ALA A 41 -6.99 -6.77 -10.39
C ALA A 41 -7.30 -7.05 -8.91
N THR A 42 -6.56 -7.96 -8.26
CA THR A 42 -6.74 -8.23 -6.82
C THR A 42 -6.39 -7.01 -5.96
N LYS A 43 -5.36 -6.23 -6.32
CA LYS A 43 -5.00 -5.02 -5.57
C LYS A 43 -6.02 -3.89 -5.77
N ARG A 44 -6.65 -3.80 -6.94
CA ARG A 44 -7.79 -2.91 -7.16
C ARG A 44 -9.01 -3.34 -6.35
N SER A 45 -9.29 -4.63 -6.27
CA SER A 45 -10.43 -5.14 -5.48
C SER A 45 -10.25 -4.87 -3.99
N VAL A 46 -9.02 -4.86 -3.45
CA VAL A 46 -8.77 -4.48 -2.05
C VAL A 46 -9.19 -3.03 -1.77
N VAL A 47 -8.84 -2.09 -2.64
CA VAL A 47 -9.26 -0.68 -2.48
C VAL A 47 -10.78 -0.56 -2.52
N HIS A 48 -11.41 -1.28 -3.45
CA HIS A 48 -12.87 -1.29 -3.56
C HIS A 48 -13.50 -1.88 -2.30
N LEU A 49 -13.03 -3.04 -1.84
CA LEU A 49 -13.47 -3.69 -0.60
C LEU A 49 -13.35 -2.76 0.61
N THR A 50 -12.23 -2.08 0.78
CA THR A 50 -12.04 -1.12 1.88
C THR A 50 -13.11 -0.02 1.85
N LYS A 51 -13.39 0.56 0.67
CA LYS A 51 -14.42 1.61 0.53
C LYS A 51 -15.83 1.07 0.78
N SER A 52 -16.14 -0.13 0.30
CA SER A 52 -17.42 -0.79 0.55
C SER A 52 -17.61 -1.03 2.05
N LEU A 53 -16.61 -1.60 2.74
CA LEU A 53 -16.67 -1.82 4.18
C LEU A 53 -16.81 -0.52 4.97
N GLN A 54 -16.10 0.55 4.58
CA GLN A 54 -16.29 1.87 5.22
C GLN A 54 -17.74 2.36 5.12
N ALA A 55 -18.37 2.21 3.94
CA ALA A 55 -19.77 2.58 3.75
C ALA A 55 -20.72 1.66 4.52
N GLU A 56 -20.49 0.35 4.49
CA GLU A 56 -21.29 -0.64 5.22
C GLU A 56 -21.24 -0.42 6.73
N LEU A 57 -20.06 -0.13 7.29
CA LEU A 57 -19.93 0.19 8.71
C LEU A 57 -20.75 1.44 9.06
N GLN A 58 -20.67 2.50 8.24
CA GLN A 58 -21.50 3.69 8.45
C GLN A 58 -23.00 3.39 8.37
N MET A 59 -23.44 2.58 7.39
CA MET A 59 -24.85 2.19 7.23
C MET A 59 -25.39 1.37 8.41
N ASN A 60 -24.53 0.57 9.06
CA ASN A 60 -24.88 -0.22 10.24
C ASN A 60 -24.58 0.52 11.55
N GLU A 61 -24.35 1.83 11.49
CA GLU A 61 -24.05 2.69 12.66
C GLU A 61 -22.82 2.22 13.46
N VAL A 62 -21.87 1.59 12.75
CA VAL A 62 -20.63 1.10 13.31
C VAL A 62 -19.58 2.21 13.43
N ASN A 63 -19.46 2.81 14.63
CA ASN A 63 -18.60 3.96 14.89
C ASN A 63 -17.30 3.68 15.66
N ASN A 64 -17.12 2.49 16.26
CA ASN A 64 -15.92 2.12 17.01
C ASN A 64 -14.92 1.25 16.19
N VAL A 65 -15.25 0.86 14.96
CA VAL A 65 -14.34 0.13 14.06
C VAL A 65 -14.09 0.93 12.79
N VAL A 66 -12.83 1.07 12.38
CA VAL A 66 -12.47 1.80 11.14
C VAL A 66 -11.58 0.95 10.25
N VAL A 67 -11.92 0.95 8.95
CA VAL A 67 -11.10 0.30 7.92
C VAL A 67 -10.30 1.37 7.18
N HIS A 68 -9.01 1.18 7.10
CA HIS A 68 -8.03 2.06 6.46
C HIS A 68 -7.39 1.36 5.27
N ASN A 69 -6.79 2.16 4.39
CA ASN A 69 -5.99 1.66 3.28
C ASN A 69 -4.52 2.07 3.47
N LEU A 70 -3.61 1.17 3.14
CA LEU A 70 -2.17 1.35 3.28
C LEU A 70 -1.49 1.01 1.95
N SER A 71 -0.70 1.95 1.41
CA SER A 71 0.09 1.73 0.20
C SER A 71 1.58 1.82 0.50
N PRO A 72 2.29 0.69 0.57
CA PRO A 72 3.73 0.66 0.81
C PRO A 72 4.56 1.07 -0.41
N GLY A 73 3.95 1.13 -1.60
CA GLY A 73 4.67 1.33 -2.86
C GLY A 73 5.40 0.06 -3.31
N MET A 74 6.51 0.22 -4.03
CA MET A 74 7.37 -0.90 -4.41
C MET A 74 8.29 -1.25 -3.25
N VAL A 75 8.21 -2.49 -2.77
CA VAL A 75 9.06 -3.02 -1.70
C VAL A 75 9.87 -4.17 -2.30
N THR A 76 11.17 -4.25 -2.00
CA THR A 76 12.08 -5.29 -2.50
C THR A 76 11.82 -6.66 -1.84
N THR A 77 10.63 -7.20 -2.06
CA THR A 77 10.22 -8.54 -1.65
C THR A 77 10.62 -9.56 -2.70
N ASP A 78 10.69 -10.83 -2.32
CA ASP A 78 10.97 -11.93 -3.27
C ASP A 78 9.98 -11.94 -4.44
N LEU A 79 8.71 -11.61 -4.19
CA LEU A 79 7.67 -11.47 -5.22
C LEU A 79 7.99 -10.36 -6.23
N LEU A 80 8.52 -9.22 -5.77
CA LEU A 80 8.91 -8.15 -6.67
C LEU A 80 10.18 -8.54 -7.45
N MET A 81 11.16 -9.09 -6.75
CA MET A 81 12.47 -9.43 -7.32
C MET A 81 12.36 -10.58 -8.33
N SER A 82 11.44 -11.53 -8.15
CA SER A 82 11.16 -12.58 -9.15
C SER A 82 10.64 -12.00 -10.48
N GLY A 83 10.11 -10.77 -10.47
CA GLY A 83 9.66 -10.03 -11.65
C GLY A 83 10.74 -9.22 -12.36
N ALA A 84 11.98 -9.18 -11.85
CA ALA A 84 13.08 -8.35 -12.37
C ALA A 84 13.73 -8.91 -13.67
N THR A 85 12.92 -9.39 -14.60
CA THR A 85 13.38 -10.14 -15.79
C THR A 85 13.60 -9.28 -17.03
N THR A 86 13.06 -8.06 -17.06
CA THR A 86 13.16 -7.14 -18.21
C THR A 86 13.95 -5.87 -17.85
N LYS A 87 14.54 -5.22 -18.85
CA LYS A 87 15.25 -3.94 -18.68
C LYS A 87 14.36 -2.89 -18.01
N GLN A 88 13.09 -2.82 -18.41
CA GLN A 88 12.10 -1.91 -17.85
C GLN A 88 11.80 -2.24 -16.39
N ALA A 89 11.66 -3.53 -16.03
CA ALA A 89 11.42 -3.94 -14.65
C ALA A 89 12.62 -3.57 -13.76
N LYS A 90 13.84 -3.90 -14.18
CA LYS A 90 15.09 -3.55 -13.48
C LYS A 90 15.18 -2.03 -13.24
N PHE A 91 14.91 -1.23 -14.27
CA PHE A 91 14.89 0.23 -14.20
C PHE A 91 13.92 0.74 -13.11
N PHE A 92 12.65 0.33 -13.15
CA PHE A 92 11.66 0.79 -12.16
C PHE A 92 11.93 0.27 -10.75
N ILE A 93 12.42 -0.96 -10.59
CA ILE A 93 12.81 -1.52 -9.28
C ILE A 93 13.90 -0.64 -8.64
N ASN A 94 14.97 -0.32 -9.37
CA ASN A 94 16.08 0.47 -8.82
C ASN A 94 15.65 1.90 -8.42
N ILE A 95 14.76 2.52 -9.18
CA ILE A 95 14.32 3.89 -8.96
C ILE A 95 13.27 4.00 -7.86
N LEU A 96 12.28 3.10 -7.86
CA LEU A 96 11.06 3.26 -7.07
C LEU A 96 11.04 2.37 -5.84
N ALA A 97 11.65 1.19 -5.88
CA ALA A 97 11.57 0.25 -4.77
C ALA A 97 12.36 0.73 -3.55
N GLU A 98 11.96 0.30 -2.37
CA GLU A 98 12.77 0.41 -1.15
C GLU A 98 12.76 -0.90 -0.37
N THR A 99 13.69 -1.03 0.56
CA THR A 99 13.70 -2.17 1.49
C THR A 99 12.49 -2.12 2.42
N PRO A 100 12.03 -3.28 2.93
CA PRO A 100 10.96 -3.35 3.91
C PRO A 100 11.20 -2.44 5.12
N ASP A 101 12.43 -2.36 5.62
CA ASP A 101 12.80 -1.54 6.78
C ASP A 101 12.53 -0.05 6.53
N VAL A 102 12.97 0.47 5.38
CA VAL A 102 12.76 1.89 5.00
C VAL A 102 11.27 2.20 4.86
N VAL A 103 10.49 1.25 4.33
CA VAL A 103 9.03 1.43 4.21
C VAL A 103 8.36 1.34 5.59
N ALA A 104 8.81 0.44 6.46
CA ALA A 104 8.29 0.28 7.83
C ALA A 104 8.59 1.50 8.71
N ASP A 105 9.80 2.07 8.63
CA ASP A 105 10.20 3.29 9.35
C ASP A 105 9.26 4.46 9.06
N TYR A 106 8.70 4.51 7.84
CA TYR A 106 7.68 5.48 7.50
C TYR A 106 6.27 5.02 7.94
N LEU A 107 5.84 3.81 7.60
CA LEU A 107 4.45 3.41 7.79
C LEU A 107 4.09 3.19 9.26
N VAL A 108 4.98 2.60 10.06
CA VAL A 108 4.67 2.21 11.45
C VAL A 108 4.32 3.43 12.32
N PRO A 109 5.09 4.53 12.34
CA PRO A 109 4.71 5.73 13.09
C PRO A 109 3.35 6.30 12.65
N ASN A 110 3.12 6.40 11.33
CA ASN A 110 1.87 6.92 10.77
C ASN A 110 0.66 6.04 11.12
N ILE A 111 0.83 4.70 11.17
CA ILE A 111 -0.21 3.77 11.60
C ILE A 111 -0.50 3.94 13.10
N ARG A 112 0.54 4.07 13.93
CA ARG A 112 0.41 4.21 15.39
C ARG A 112 -0.19 5.54 15.82
N GLU A 113 0.02 6.59 15.03
CA GLU A 113 -0.53 7.92 15.28
C GLU A 113 -2.07 7.93 15.26
N ILE A 114 -2.69 7.17 14.34
CA ILE A 114 -4.16 7.10 14.19
C ILE A 114 -4.88 6.69 15.50
N PRO A 115 -4.59 5.53 16.11
CA PRO A 115 -5.23 5.13 17.36
C PRO A 115 -4.75 5.97 18.55
N THR A 116 -3.53 6.49 18.53
CA THR A 116 -3.01 7.37 19.59
C THR A 116 -3.82 8.67 19.66
N ASN A 117 -4.16 9.24 18.50
CA ASN A 117 -4.99 10.43 18.38
C ASN A 117 -6.49 10.13 18.39
N GLN A 118 -6.90 8.89 18.67
CA GLN A 118 -8.29 8.42 18.69
C GLN A 118 -9.06 8.77 17.39
N SER A 119 -8.36 8.78 16.26
CA SER A 119 -8.94 9.21 14.98
C SER A 119 -9.83 8.11 14.40
N MET A 120 -11.14 8.38 14.33
CA MET A 120 -12.12 7.48 13.71
C MET A 120 -12.36 7.77 12.22
N LYS A 121 -11.43 8.51 11.59
CA LYS A 121 -11.54 8.88 10.19
C LYS A 121 -10.87 7.83 9.29
N PRO A 122 -11.58 7.28 8.29
CA PRO A 122 -10.96 6.43 7.29
C PRO A 122 -9.80 7.16 6.60
N THR A 123 -8.64 6.52 6.59
CA THR A 123 -7.39 7.15 6.15
C THR A 123 -6.68 6.28 5.13
N TYR A 124 -6.00 6.93 4.19
CA TYR A 124 -5.17 6.28 3.18
C TYR A 124 -3.72 6.73 3.30
N ILE A 125 -2.89 5.93 3.96
CA ILE A 125 -1.46 6.21 4.16
C ILE A 125 -0.67 5.68 2.95
N ARG A 126 0.19 6.51 2.35
CA ARG A 126 0.94 6.16 1.14
C ARG A 126 2.42 6.51 1.25
N PHE A 127 3.29 5.51 1.25
CA PHE A 127 4.75 5.72 1.24
C PHE A 127 5.26 6.30 -0.08
N LEU A 128 4.76 5.77 -1.19
CA LEU A 128 5.13 6.19 -2.54
C LEU A 128 3.95 6.93 -3.19
N THR A 129 4.02 8.26 -3.15
CA THR A 129 3.06 9.14 -3.81
C THR A 129 3.45 9.39 -5.27
N GLY A 130 2.50 9.90 -6.08
CA GLY A 130 2.80 10.28 -7.46
C GLY A 130 3.96 11.27 -7.55
N LEU A 131 3.93 12.33 -6.74
CA LEU A 131 5.01 13.32 -6.66
C LEU A 131 6.37 12.70 -6.32
N LYS A 132 6.41 11.79 -5.33
CA LYS A 132 7.63 11.09 -4.93
C LYS A 132 8.14 10.15 -6.03
N ALA A 133 7.24 9.52 -6.78
CA ALA A 133 7.61 8.69 -7.92
C ALA A 133 8.18 9.54 -9.07
N TYR A 134 7.52 10.65 -9.42
CA TYR A 134 7.98 11.57 -10.45
C TYR A 134 9.35 12.18 -10.12
N SER A 135 9.56 12.63 -8.88
CA SER A 135 10.85 13.20 -8.48
C SER A 135 12.00 12.18 -8.56
N ARG A 136 11.75 10.91 -8.19
CA ARG A 136 12.71 9.81 -8.32
C ARG A 136 13.05 9.51 -9.78
N ILE A 137 12.03 9.48 -10.66
CA ILE A 137 12.23 9.26 -12.10
C ILE A 137 12.99 10.43 -12.73
N PHE A 138 12.64 11.67 -12.39
CA PHE A 138 13.36 12.84 -12.88
C PHE A 138 14.81 12.84 -12.42
N SER A 139 15.07 12.56 -11.14
CA SER A 139 16.42 12.47 -10.58
C SER A 139 17.25 11.37 -11.26
N ARG A 140 16.62 10.24 -11.64
CA ARG A 140 17.24 9.21 -12.45
C ARG A 140 17.67 9.72 -13.82
N ILE A 141 16.78 10.41 -14.53
CA ILE A 141 17.01 10.89 -15.90
C ILE A 141 18.05 12.01 -15.93
N ALA A 142 17.95 12.97 -15.00
CA ALA A 142 18.81 14.15 -14.97
C ALA A 142 20.19 13.90 -14.36
N PHE A 143 20.28 13.05 -13.33
CA PHE A 143 21.50 12.89 -12.52
C PHE A 143 22.01 11.45 -12.43
N GLY A 144 21.38 10.50 -13.12
CA GLY A 144 21.76 9.08 -13.07
C GLY A 144 21.55 8.43 -11.70
N ALA A 145 20.79 9.07 -10.80
CA ALA A 145 20.61 8.62 -9.43
C ALA A 145 20.07 7.17 -9.36
N ARG A 146 20.46 6.43 -8.32
CA ARG A 146 19.97 5.07 -8.01
C ARG A 146 20.19 4.03 -9.12
N ARG A 147 21.14 4.23 -10.03
CA ARG A 147 21.57 3.19 -10.99
C ARG A 147 21.99 1.94 -10.23
N ASN A 148 21.57 0.76 -10.68
CA ASN A 148 22.05 -0.52 -10.15
C ASN A 148 21.87 -0.68 -8.63
N LYS A 149 20.92 0.04 -8.01
CA LYS A 149 20.76 0.07 -6.55
C LYS A 149 20.44 -1.31 -5.96
N TYR A 150 19.61 -2.09 -6.66
CA TYR A 150 19.15 -3.41 -6.21
C TYR A 150 19.36 -4.51 -7.26
N VAL A 151 19.23 -4.18 -8.55
CA VAL A 151 19.43 -5.12 -9.66
C VAL A 151 20.36 -4.49 -10.68
N ALA A 152 21.31 -5.27 -11.23
CA ALA A 152 22.17 -4.80 -12.30
C ALA A 152 21.37 -4.50 -13.58
N GLU A 153 21.45 -3.26 -14.06
CA GLU A 153 20.90 -2.79 -15.34
C GLU A 153 21.93 -3.02 -16.45
N ASP A 154 21.46 -3.55 -17.59
CA ASP A 154 22.25 -3.80 -18.80
C ASP A 154 22.44 -2.53 -19.63
#